data_AF-A0A814JIN7-F1
#
_entry.id   AF-A0A814JIN7-F1
#
_cell.length_a   1.000
_cell.length_b   1.000
_cell.length_c   1.000
_cell.angle_alpha   90.00
_cell.angle_beta   90.00
_cell.angle_gamma   90.00
#
_symmetry.space_group_name_H-M   'P 1'
#
loop_
_entity.id
_entity.type
_entity.pdbx_description
1 polymer ?
#
loop_
_entity_poly.entity_id
_entity_poly.type
_entity_poly.pdbx_seq_one_letter_code
_entity_poly.pdbx_strand_id
1 'polypeptide(L)' 'MINFINDRVIAVLLIEKDGNEKLKDVTIIAATNRPDRIDPALMRPGRFHRLIYVPLPYEQTHLEIFQI' A
#
# COMPACT_ATOMS: atom_id res chain seq x y z
N MET A 1 6.11 20.88 -10.22
CA MET A 1 4.71 20.49 -10.50
C MET A 1 4.66 18.97 -10.54
N ILE A 2 4.06 18.32 -9.53
CA ILE A 2 4.18 16.86 -9.33
C ILE A 2 2.79 16.25 -9.09
N ASN A 3 2.43 15.26 -9.92
CA ASN A 3 1.50 14.12 -9.75
C ASN A 3 0.14 14.26 -9.03
N PHE A 4 -0.35 15.45 -8.71
CA PHE A 4 -1.60 15.69 -7.95
C PHE A 4 -2.88 14.97 -8.47
N ILE A 5 -2.87 14.47 -9.71
CA ILE A 5 -3.95 13.65 -10.28
C ILE A 5 -3.97 12.24 -9.65
N ASN A 6 -2.82 11.60 -9.44
CA ASN A 6 -2.73 10.21 -9.01
C ASN A 6 -3.19 10.04 -7.55
N ASP A 7 -2.70 10.89 -6.65
CA ASP A 7 -3.03 10.82 -5.21
C ASP A 7 -4.54 11.04 -4.99
N ARG A 8 -5.17 11.90 -5.81
CA ARG A 8 -6.62 12.11 -5.81
C ARG A 8 -7.39 10.86 -6.26
N VAL A 9 -6.94 10.16 -7.30
CA VAL A 9 -7.60 8.91 -7.76
C VAL A 9 -7.50 7.82 -6.68
N ILE A 10 -6.34 7.67 -6.04
CA ILE A 10 -6.13 6.74 -4.92
C ILE A 10 -7.03 7.09 -3.73
N ALA A 11 -7.14 8.37 -3.39
CA ALA A 11 -8.01 8.83 -2.30
C ALA A 11 -9.50 8.54 -2.57
N VAL A 12 -9.98 8.68 -3.81
CA VAL A 12 -11.35 8.32 -4.19
C VAL A 12 -11.57 6.81 -4.09
N LEU A 13 -10.66 5.98 -4.62
CA LEU A 13 -10.75 4.52 -4.55
C LEU A 13 -10.87 4.00 -3.10
N LEU A 14 -10.14 4.61 -2.17
CA LEU A 14 -10.21 4.28 -0.74
C LEU A 14 -11.56 4.69 -0.13
N ILE A 15 -12.08 5.87 -0.45
CA ILE A 15 -13.38 6.35 0.04
C ILE A 15 -14.52 5.44 -0.45
N GLU A 16 -14.51 5.04 -1.73
CA GLU A 16 -15.49 4.08 -2.28
C GLU A 16 -15.41 2.71 -1.59
N LYS A 17 -14.18 2.23 -1.29
CA LYS A 17 -13.97 0.96 -0.58
C LYS A 17 -14.43 1.00 0.89
N ASP A 18 -14.33 2.15 1.55
CA ASP A 18 -14.79 2.33 2.94
C ASP A 18 -16.31 2.56 3.04
N GLY A 19 -16.91 3.24 2.04
CA GLY A 19 -18.34 3.60 2.05
C GLY A 19 -19.31 2.56 1.49
N ASN A 20 -18.83 1.55 0.75
CA ASN A 20 -19.68 0.63 0.00
C ASN A 20 -19.77 -0.76 0.66
N GLU A 21 -20.97 -1.14 1.12
CA GLU A 21 -21.17 -2.43 1.79
C GLU A 21 -20.84 -3.66 0.91
N LYS A 22 -20.86 -3.52 -0.42
CA LYS A 22 -20.48 -4.59 -1.36
C LYS A 22 -18.97 -4.79 -1.50
N LEU A 23 -18.15 -3.92 -0.90
CA LEU A 23 -16.69 -3.96 -0.91
C LEU A 23 -16.08 -4.34 0.45
N LYS A 24 -16.89 -4.82 1.40
CA LYS A 24 -16.45 -5.28 2.74
C LYS A 24 -15.37 -6.36 2.66
N ASP A 25 -15.51 -7.30 1.73
CA ASP A 25 -14.55 -8.41 1.54
C ASP A 25 -13.32 -8.02 0.69
N VAL A 26 -13.25 -6.78 0.15
CA VAL A 26 -12.16 -6.32 -0.71
C VAL A 26 -11.01 -5.74 0.12
N THR A 27 -9.89 -6.46 0.15
CA THR A 27 -8.62 -5.96 0.69
C THR A 27 -7.80 -5.28 -0.40
N ILE A 28 -7.29 -4.07 -0.12
CA ILE A 28 -6.39 -3.33 -1.02
C ILE A 28 -4.98 -3.36 -0.43
N ILE A 29 -4.00 -3.76 -1.24
CA ILE A 29 -2.57 -3.74 -0.90
C ILE A 29 -1.87 -2.78 -1.86
N ALA A 30 -0.95 -1.97 -1.34
CA ALA A 30 -0.09 -1.07 -2.11
C ALA A 30 1.37 -1.33 -1.73
N ALA A 31 2.27 -1.17 -2.70
CA ALA A 31 3.72 -1.33 -2.52
C ALA A 31 4.46 -0.15 -3.14
N THR A 32 5.59 0.26 -2.55
CA THR A 32 6.45 1.30 -3.09
C THR A 32 7.90 1.07 -2.69
N ASN A 33 8.84 1.40 -3.59
CA ASN A 33 10.26 1.52 -3.28
C ASN A 33 10.62 2.96 -2.86
N ARG A 34 9.61 3.84 -2.71
CA ARG A 34 9.72 5.27 -2.41
C ARG A 34 8.63 5.71 -1.42
N PRO A 35 8.73 5.32 -0.13
CA PRO A 35 7.82 5.78 0.91
C PRO A 35 7.94 7.31 1.15
N ASP A 36 9.08 7.90 0.77
CA ASP A 36 9.32 9.34 0.76
C ASP A 36 8.40 10.15 -0.17
N ARG A 37 7.67 9.49 -1.09
CA ARG A 37 6.76 10.10 -2.07
C ARG A 37 5.31 9.62 -1.96
N ILE A 38 4.89 9.18 -0.78
CA ILE A 38 3.46 8.99 -0.47
C ILE A 38 2.93 10.23 0.25
N ASP A 39 1.80 10.77 -0.19
CA ASP A 39 1.06 11.80 0.56
C ASP A 39 0.70 11.26 1.96
N PRO A 40 1.13 11.90 3.06
CA PRO A 40 0.76 11.49 4.43
C PRO A 40 -0.74 11.37 4.67
N ALA A 41 -1.60 12.02 3.87
CA ALA A 41 -3.05 11.83 3.94
C ALA A 41 -3.50 10.41 3.53
N LEU A 42 -2.72 9.67 2.74
CA LEU A 42 -3.01 8.29 2.33
C LEU A 42 -2.64 7.26 3.41
N MET A 43 -1.79 7.62 4.38
CA MET A 43 -1.35 6.74 5.48
C MET A 43 -2.18 6.90 6.78
N ARG A 44 -3.23 7.74 6.75
CA ARG A 44 -4.13 7.95 7.90
C ARG A 44 -4.98 6.70 8.21
N PRO A 45 -5.50 6.55 9.45
CA PRO A 45 -6.44 5.49 9.81
C PRO A 45 -7.60 5.34 8.81
N GLY A 46 -8.06 4.10 8.59
CA GLY A 46 -8.98 3.72 7.51
C GLY A 46 -8.26 3.42 6.18
N ARG A 47 -7.24 4.21 5.83
CA ARG A 47 -6.49 4.10 4.56
C ARG A 47 -5.30 3.15 4.69
N PHE A 48 -4.16 3.42 4.03
CA PHE A 48 -2.93 2.61 4.11
C PHE A 48 -2.18 2.77 5.44
N HIS A 49 -2.89 2.55 6.55
CA HIS A 49 -2.38 2.66 7.92
C HIS A 49 -1.53 1.45 8.33
N ARG A 50 -1.75 0.26 7.74
CA ARG A 50 -0.91 -0.92 7.96
C ARG A 50 0.28 -0.90 7.01
N LEU A 51 1.36 -0.26 7.46
CA LEU A 51 2.64 -0.26 6.76
C LEU A 51 3.41 -1.55 7.08
N ILE A 52 3.92 -2.22 6.05
CA ILE A 52 4.79 -3.40 6.17
C ILE A 52 6.10 -3.07 5.48
N TYR A 53 7.21 -3.09 6.21
CA TYR A 53 8.54 -2.96 5.63
C TYR A 53 9.04 -4.32 5.15
N VAL A 54 9.50 -4.39 3.90
CA VAL A 54 10.18 -5.56 3.34
C VAL A 54 11.68 -5.26 3.36
N PRO A 55 12.47 -5.90 4.24
CA PRO A 55 13.92 -5.75 4.26
C PRO A 55 14.56 -6.45 3.04
N LEU A 56 15.86 -6.24 2.85
CA LEU A 56 16.65 -7.14 2.01
C LEU A 56 16.63 -8.56 2.62
N PRO A 57 16.64 -9.63 1.80
CA PRO A 57 16.82 -10.99 2.30
C PRO A 57 18.15 -11.15 3.03
N TYR A 58 18.16 -12.04 4.02
CA TYR A 58 19.35 -12.52 4.72
C TYR A 58 19.65 -13.96 4.30
N GLU A 59 20.79 -14.52 4.70
CA GLU A 59 21.32 -15.80 4.16
C GLU A 59 20.30 -16.95 4.18
N GLN A 60 19.57 -17.12 5.28
CA GLN A 60 18.50 -18.12 5.40
C GLN A 60 17.36 -17.90 4.40
N THR A 61 16.91 -16.65 4.21
CA THR A 61 15.88 -16.31 3.21
C THR A 61 16.40 -16.52 1.78
N HIS A 62 17.69 -16.30 1.51
CA HIS A 62 18.27 -16.69 0.22
C HIS A 62 18.22 -18.21 0.00
N LEU A 63 18.55 -19.02 1.00
CA LEU A 63 18.42 -20.47 0.90
C LEU A 63 16.97 -20.91 0.65
N GLU A 64 16.01 -20.31 1.34
CA GLU A 64 14.56 -20.57 1.15
C GLU A 64 14.07 -20.19 -0.25
N ILE A 65 14.52 -19.04 -0.79
CA ILE A 65 14.17 -18.59 -2.15
C ILE A 65 14.67 -19.56 -3.24
N PHE A 66 15.75 -20.29 -3.01
CA PHE A 66 16.32 -21.23 -3.99
C PHE A 66 15.92 -22.70 -3.76
N GLN A 67 15.00 -23.00 -2.84
CA GLN A 67 14.49 -24.36 -2.55
C GLN A 67 13.19 -24.70 -3.33
N ILE A 68 13.08 -24.22 -4.58
CA ILE A 68 11.91 -24.42 -5.47
C ILE A 68 12.07 -25.70 -6.30
#